data_AF-A0A7U6B679-F1
#
_entry.id   AF-A0A7U6B679-F1
#
_cell.length_a   1.000
_cell.length_b   1.000
_cell.length_c   1.000
_cell.angle_alpha   90.00
_cell.angle_beta   90.00
_cell.angle_gamma   90.00
#
_symmetry.space_group_name_H-M   'P 1'
#
loop_
_entity.id
_entity.type
_entity.pdbx_description
1 polymer ?
#
loop_
_entity_poly.entity_id
_entity_poly.type
_entity_poly.pdbx_seq_one_letter_code
_entity_poly.pdbx_strand_id
1 'polypeptide(L)'
;MPYSMKMLYGISTFAPMQRKDDTWQLSITNFSFLLRKLLHFRSALIIDYEPLATPAGEPMKKIIFAATLLAVSLANAGAATISSPDESLTLVTGKNSVSFGNTFANANAGDIFTDRFYFTLANDADLSINVTSTRASTDTDLILTGVSLFDAETNTAINGKRLLTGVKEYWKLTANDLIAGDYYLAVSGKTVGAGGSFAGNGVIEVSAVPEPGTGAMLLGGLAVLGVAARRRRN
;
A
#
# COMPACT_ATOMS: atom_id res chain seq x y z
N MET A 1 -6.34 -38.44 24.77
CA MET A 1 -6.28 -37.28 23.85
C MET A 1 -7.65 -37.19 23.18
N PRO A 2 -8.30 -36.01 23.07
CA PRO A 2 -7.74 -34.78 22.52
C PRO A 2 -7.92 -33.51 23.39
N TYR A 3 -7.08 -32.51 23.13
CA TYR A 3 -7.19 -31.15 23.67
C TYR A 3 -8.32 -30.40 22.96
N SER A 4 -9.25 -29.82 23.72
CA SER A 4 -10.24 -28.86 23.20
C SER A 4 -9.84 -27.45 23.61
N MET A 5 -9.40 -26.67 22.62
CA MET A 5 -9.18 -25.23 22.69
C MET A 5 -10.52 -24.54 22.97
N LYS A 6 -10.75 -24.10 24.21
CA LYS A 6 -11.92 -23.28 24.56
C LYS A 6 -11.62 -21.82 24.23
N MET A 7 -12.35 -21.27 23.26
CA MET A 7 -12.44 -19.84 23.00
C MET A 7 -12.80 -19.09 24.28
N LEU A 8 -11.99 -18.10 24.62
CA LEU A 8 -12.16 -17.24 25.78
C LEU A 8 -13.25 -16.20 25.48
N TYR A 9 -14.52 -16.58 25.63
CA TYR A 9 -15.62 -15.60 25.66
C TYR A 9 -15.55 -14.84 26.99
N GLY A 10 -15.11 -13.59 26.94
CA GLY A 10 -15.08 -12.69 28.08
C GLY A 10 -16.49 -12.35 28.55
N ILE A 11 -16.95 -13.02 29.61
CA ILE A 11 -18.19 -12.67 30.32
C ILE A 11 -17.90 -11.39 31.10
N SER A 12 -18.43 -10.25 30.66
CA SER A 12 -18.53 -9.05 31.49
C SER A 12 -19.60 -9.29 32.56
N THR A 13 -19.20 -9.51 33.80
CA THR A 13 -20.15 -9.55 34.91
C THR A 13 -20.63 -8.13 35.19
N PHE A 14 -21.89 -7.84 34.88
CA PHE A 14 -22.54 -6.58 35.21
C PHE A 14 -22.82 -6.54 36.72
N ALA A 15 -22.33 -5.52 37.42
CA ALA A 15 -22.80 -5.25 38.77
C ALA A 15 -24.25 -4.73 38.71
N PRO A 16 -25.12 -5.08 39.68
CA PRO A 16 -26.48 -4.52 39.73
C PRO A 16 -26.41 -3.00 39.86
N MET A 17 -27.30 -2.28 39.15
CA MET A 17 -27.41 -0.81 39.24
C MET A 17 -27.53 -0.38 40.71
N GLN A 18 -26.75 0.63 41.10
CA GLN A 18 -26.83 1.24 42.43
C GLN A 18 -27.27 2.70 42.26
N ARG A 19 -28.23 3.11 43.09
CA ARG A 19 -28.71 4.49 43.13
C ARG A 19 -27.79 5.27 44.06
N LYS A 20 -27.19 6.36 43.56
CA LYS A 20 -26.36 7.26 44.35
C LYS A 20 -26.78 8.69 44.01
N ASP A 21 -27.10 9.49 45.03
CA ASP A 21 -27.35 10.93 44.90
C ASP A 21 -28.28 11.30 43.71
N ASP A 22 -29.47 10.67 43.68
CA ASP A 22 -30.52 10.85 42.65
C ASP A 22 -30.18 10.52 41.19
N THR A 23 -29.05 9.87 40.94
CA THR A 23 -28.69 9.34 39.62
C THR A 23 -28.55 7.81 39.63
N TRP A 24 -28.93 7.19 38.51
CA TRP A 24 -28.71 5.76 38.29
C TRP A 24 -27.35 5.56 37.64
N GLN A 25 -26.42 4.90 38.35
CA GLN A 25 -25.10 4.62 37.82
C GLN A 25 -24.92 3.13 37.51
N LEU A 26 -24.43 2.83 36.31
CA LEU A 26 -23.97 1.51 35.92
C LEU A 26 -22.44 1.47 36.05
N SER A 27 -21.92 0.68 37.00
CA SER A 27 -20.47 0.49 37.17
C SER A 27 -20.02 -0.79 36.48
N ILE A 28 -19.14 -0.67 35.49
CA ILE A 28 -18.51 -1.82 34.83
C ILE A 28 -17.15 -2.03 35.48
N THR A 29 -17.07 -2.96 36.44
CA THR A 29 -15.87 -3.09 37.31
C THR A 29 -14.77 -3.98 36.70
N ASN A 30 -15.11 -4.91 35.80
CA ASN A 30 -14.16 -5.92 35.30
C ASN A 30 -13.97 -5.86 33.77
N PHE A 31 -13.13 -4.94 33.30
CA PHE A 31 -12.48 -5.09 32.00
C PHE A 31 -11.47 -6.23 32.06
N SER A 32 -11.56 -7.20 31.13
CA SER A 32 -10.58 -8.29 31.03
C SER A 32 -9.17 -7.71 30.82
N PHE A 33 -8.16 -8.40 31.36
CA PHE A 33 -6.77 -7.94 31.39
C PHE A 33 -6.21 -7.60 29.99
N LEU A 34 -6.72 -8.27 28.95
CA LEU A 34 -6.32 -8.06 27.55
C LEU A 34 -6.83 -6.73 26.98
N LEU A 35 -8.02 -6.26 27.38
CA LEU A 35 -8.59 -5.00 26.87
C LEU A 35 -7.94 -3.77 27.52
N ARG A 36 -7.46 -3.88 28.78
CA ARG A 36 -6.73 -2.80 29.48
C ARG A 36 -5.39 -2.49 28.83
N LYS A 37 -4.74 -3.47 28.19
CA LYS A 37 -3.48 -3.30 27.48
C LYS A 37 -3.65 -2.57 26.14
N LEU A 38 -4.84 -2.64 25.53
CA LEU A 38 -5.10 -2.12 24.19
C LEU A 38 -5.52 -0.64 24.18
N LEU A 39 -6.10 -0.13 25.28
CA LEU A 39 -6.79 1.18 25.29
C LEU A 39 -6.15 2.26 26.18
N HIS A 40 -5.10 1.97 26.95
CA HIS A 40 -4.43 2.92 27.87
C HIS A 40 -5.33 3.69 28.88
N PHE A 41 -6.63 3.39 28.99
CA PHE A 41 -7.53 4.04 29.94
C PHE A 41 -7.29 3.56 31.38
N ARG A 42 -7.10 4.52 32.29
CA ARG A 42 -6.91 4.28 33.74
C ARG A 42 -8.19 4.41 34.58
N SER A 43 -9.32 4.81 34.03
CA SER A 43 -10.53 5.14 34.81
C SER A 43 -11.83 4.62 34.16
N ALA A 44 -12.79 4.25 35.00
CA ALA A 44 -14.10 3.71 34.62
C ALA A 44 -14.91 4.70 33.75
N LEU A 45 -15.60 4.20 32.73
CA LEU A 45 -16.59 4.97 31.97
C LEU A 45 -17.89 5.02 32.78
N ILE A 46 -18.27 6.19 33.27
CA ILE A 46 -19.53 6.46 33.97
C ILE A 46 -20.47 7.11 32.95
N ILE A 47 -21.66 6.53 32.77
CA ILE A 47 -22.74 7.11 31.97
C ILE A 47 -23.80 7.59 32.95
N ASP A 48 -23.93 8.91 33.11
CA ASP A 48 -24.95 9.51 33.96
C ASP A 48 -26.27 9.63 33.18
N TYR A 49 -27.38 9.17 33.79
CA TYR A 49 -28.73 9.30 33.24
C TYR A 49 -29.55 10.25 34.10
N GLU A 50 -29.96 11.40 33.56
CA GLU A 50 -30.98 12.26 34.18
C GLU A 50 -32.39 11.78 33.79
N PRO A 51 -33.26 11.41 34.74
CA PRO A 51 -34.65 11.14 34.43
C PRO A 51 -35.39 12.47 34.17
N LEU A 52 -35.93 12.64 32.96
CA LEU A 52 -36.91 13.70 32.68
C LEU A 52 -38.14 13.49 33.59
N ALA A 53 -38.36 14.43 34.51
CA ALA A 53 -39.47 14.40 35.44
C ALA A 53 -40.81 14.33 34.69
N THR A 54 -41.55 13.25 34.89
CA THR A 54 -42.94 13.10 34.42
C THR A 54 -43.89 13.27 35.61
N PRO A 55 -44.90 14.15 35.54
CA PRO A 55 -45.85 14.34 36.64
C PRO A 55 -46.72 13.08 36.82
N ALA A 56 -46.97 12.73 38.08
CA ALA A 56 -47.66 11.50 38.48
C ALA A 56 -49.10 11.46 37.94
N GLY A 57 -49.44 10.45 37.14
CA GLY A 57 -50.85 10.16 36.83
C GLY A 57 -51.16 9.43 35.53
N GLU A 58 -50.26 9.34 34.56
CA GLU A 58 -50.55 8.69 33.28
C GLU A 58 -50.08 7.21 33.28
N PRO A 59 -50.91 6.23 32.88
CA PRO A 59 -50.48 4.85 32.74
C PRO A 59 -49.41 4.78 31.65
N MET A 60 -48.24 4.20 32.00
CA MET A 60 -47.11 3.96 31.11
C MET A 60 -47.55 3.29 29.79
N LYS A 61 -47.94 4.08 28.79
CA LYS A 61 -47.80 3.68 27.39
C LYS A 61 -46.32 3.41 27.23
N LYS A 62 -45.97 2.15 26.98
CA LYS A 62 -44.60 1.74 26.67
C LYS A 62 -44.10 2.58 25.50
N ILE A 63 -43.47 3.70 25.81
CA ILE A 63 -42.67 4.47 24.87
C ILE A 63 -41.43 3.62 24.65
N ILE A 64 -41.53 2.69 23.71
CA ILE A 64 -40.38 2.07 23.07
C ILE A 64 -39.86 3.15 22.12
N PHE A 65 -38.96 4.00 22.60
CA PHE A 65 -38.20 4.89 21.73
C PHE A 65 -36.71 4.84 22.07
N ALA A 66 -35.95 4.51 21.02
CA ALA A 66 -34.53 4.76 20.83
C ALA A 66 -33.52 3.97 21.70
N ALA A 67 -33.55 2.64 21.60
CA ALA A 67 -32.33 1.82 21.66
C ALA A 67 -31.83 1.53 20.23
N THR A 68 -31.61 2.57 19.45
CA THR A 68 -30.96 2.49 18.13
C THR A 68 -29.97 3.62 18.03
N LEU A 69 -28.73 3.34 18.39
CA LEU A 69 -27.49 3.87 17.82
C LEU A 69 -26.35 3.48 18.75
N LEU A 70 -25.99 2.21 18.70
CA LEU A 70 -24.63 1.72 18.93
C LEU A 70 -24.62 0.29 18.38
N ALA A 71 -24.89 0.17 17.08
CA ALA A 71 -24.15 -0.81 16.31
C ALA A 71 -22.70 -0.37 16.44
N VAL A 72 -22.02 -0.86 17.48
CA VAL A 72 -20.57 -0.91 17.48
C VAL A 72 -20.27 -1.65 16.19
N SER A 73 -19.79 -0.92 15.19
CA SER A 73 -19.02 -1.55 14.14
C SER A 73 -17.94 -2.30 14.90
N LEU A 74 -18.11 -3.62 15.04
CA LEU A 74 -16.96 -4.49 15.12
C LEU A 74 -16.23 -4.14 13.83
N ALA A 75 -15.28 -3.20 13.91
CA ALA A 75 -14.27 -3.06 12.91
C ALA A 75 -13.63 -4.44 12.88
N ASN A 76 -14.03 -5.27 11.91
CA ASN A 76 -13.17 -6.31 11.43
C ASN A 76 -11.81 -5.62 11.30
N ALA A 77 -10.83 -6.05 12.09
CA ALA A 77 -9.43 -5.76 11.81
C ALA A 77 -9.10 -6.47 10.49
N GLY A 78 -9.68 -5.98 9.40
CA GLY A 78 -9.26 -6.29 8.06
C GLY A 78 -7.90 -5.65 7.85
N ALA A 79 -7.15 -6.20 6.90
CA ALA A 79 -5.92 -5.61 6.42
C ALA A 79 -6.12 -4.10 6.18
N ALA A 80 -5.37 -3.26 6.89
CA ALA A 80 -5.33 -1.85 6.58
C ALA A 80 -4.50 -1.63 5.31
N THR A 81 -4.85 -0.61 4.53
CA THR A 81 -4.00 -0.15 3.43
C THR A 81 -2.96 0.81 3.99
N ILE A 82 -1.68 0.46 3.90
CA ILE A 82 -0.55 1.21 4.45
C ILE A 82 0.40 1.73 3.37
N SER A 83 -0.09 1.96 2.14
CA SER A 83 0.71 2.52 1.05
C SER A 83 1.34 3.86 1.44
N SER A 84 2.59 4.07 1.01
CA SER A 84 3.23 5.38 1.09
C SER A 84 2.60 6.36 0.10
N PRO A 85 2.76 7.68 0.32
CA PRO A 85 2.46 8.68 -0.69
C PRO A 85 3.21 8.41 -1.99
N ASP A 86 2.63 8.81 -3.11
CA ASP A 86 3.25 8.67 -4.42
C ASP A 86 4.61 9.37 -4.48
N GLU A 87 5.61 8.68 -5.01
CA GLU A 87 6.98 9.18 -5.16
C GLU A 87 7.30 9.47 -6.62
N SER A 88 8.11 10.49 -6.90
CA SER A 88 8.63 10.78 -8.23
C SER A 88 10.08 10.29 -8.33
N LEU A 89 10.35 9.42 -9.31
CA LEU A 89 11.68 8.89 -9.57
C LEU A 89 12.43 9.81 -10.52
N THR A 90 13.61 10.25 -10.09
CA THR A 90 14.54 10.97 -10.97
C THR A 90 15.45 9.99 -11.70
N LEU A 91 15.40 10.04 -13.02
CA LEU A 91 16.32 9.30 -13.88
C LEU A 91 17.71 9.91 -13.78
N VAL A 92 18.71 9.11 -13.42
CA VAL A 92 20.08 9.62 -13.32
C VAL A 92 20.63 9.83 -14.74
N THR A 93 20.76 11.10 -15.13
CA THR A 93 21.30 11.52 -16.43
C THR A 93 22.63 10.82 -16.74
N GLY A 94 22.70 10.18 -17.90
CA GLY A 94 23.91 9.48 -18.39
C GLY A 94 24.16 8.09 -17.79
N LYS A 95 23.37 7.66 -16.80
CA LYS A 95 23.42 6.28 -16.25
C LYS A 95 22.21 5.44 -16.60
N ASN A 96 21.12 6.09 -17.03
CA ASN A 96 19.93 5.38 -17.50
C ASN A 96 19.41 4.38 -16.46
N SER A 97 19.58 4.71 -15.17
CA SER A 97 19.33 3.80 -14.06
C SER A 97 18.41 4.43 -13.03
N VAL A 98 17.63 3.59 -12.36
CA VAL A 98 16.72 4.02 -11.30
C VAL A 98 16.83 3.08 -10.10
N SER A 99 16.63 3.62 -8.90
CA SER A 99 16.52 2.88 -7.65
C SER A 99 15.39 3.45 -6.82
N PHE A 100 14.62 2.59 -6.17
CA PHE A 100 13.47 2.97 -5.35
C PHE A 100 13.24 1.90 -4.28
N GLY A 101 12.39 2.18 -3.29
CA GLY A 101 12.07 1.23 -2.25
C GLY A 101 11.27 1.85 -1.13
N ASN A 102 10.80 1.02 -0.21
CA ASN A 102 10.09 1.48 0.97
C ASN A 102 10.38 0.56 2.16
N THR A 103 10.17 1.10 3.35
CA THR A 103 10.27 0.36 4.61
C THR A 103 9.02 0.63 5.44
N PHE A 104 8.41 -0.45 5.93
CA PHE A 104 7.27 -0.41 6.81
C PHE A 104 7.70 -0.69 8.24
N ALA A 105 7.12 0.05 9.18
CA ALA A 105 7.32 -0.13 10.61
C ALA A 105 5.98 0.03 11.34
N ASN A 106 5.81 -0.69 12.44
CA ASN A 106 4.58 -0.73 13.23
C ASN A 106 3.34 -1.15 12.39
N ALA A 107 3.55 -1.94 11.33
CA ALA A 107 2.47 -2.52 10.56
C ALA A 107 1.78 -3.65 11.36
N ASN A 108 0.57 -4.00 10.97
CA ASN A 108 -0.07 -5.22 11.44
C ASN A 108 0.18 -6.34 10.45
N ALA A 109 0.21 -7.57 10.95
CA ALA A 109 0.22 -8.74 10.08
C ALA A 109 -1.04 -8.75 9.21
N GLY A 110 -0.84 -8.80 7.89
CA GLY A 110 -1.90 -8.79 6.90
C GLY A 110 -2.18 -7.43 6.28
N ASP A 111 -1.66 -6.33 6.80
CA ASP A 111 -1.79 -5.02 6.15
C ASP A 111 -1.25 -5.08 4.72
N ILE A 112 -1.92 -4.38 3.81
CA ILE A 112 -1.61 -4.38 2.38
C ILE A 112 -1.09 -3.02 1.94
N PHE A 113 -0.30 -3.00 0.89
CA PHE A 113 0.17 -1.75 0.30
C PHE A 113 0.23 -1.86 -1.22
N THR A 114 0.16 -0.71 -1.86
CA THR A 114 0.48 -0.49 -3.27
C THR A 114 1.17 0.85 -3.36
N ASP A 115 2.51 0.82 -3.36
CA ASP A 115 3.33 2.01 -3.48
C ASP A 115 3.52 2.35 -4.96
N ARG A 116 3.41 3.63 -5.31
CA ARG A 116 3.51 4.10 -6.69
C ARG A 116 4.69 5.04 -6.88
N PHE A 117 5.46 4.78 -7.92
CA PHE A 117 6.66 5.53 -8.26
C PHE A 117 6.55 6.05 -9.70
N TYR A 118 6.36 7.36 -9.84
CA TYR A 118 6.11 8.05 -11.10
C TYR A 118 7.40 8.48 -11.79
N PHE A 119 7.46 8.40 -13.11
CA PHE A 119 8.57 8.92 -13.91
C PHE A 119 8.10 9.27 -15.33
N THR A 120 8.88 10.08 -16.02
CA THR A 120 8.60 10.50 -17.40
C THR A 120 9.71 10.00 -18.33
N LEU A 121 9.32 9.38 -19.43
CA LEU A 121 10.22 9.04 -20.54
C LEU A 121 10.21 10.17 -21.56
N ALA A 122 11.37 10.78 -21.78
CA ALA A 122 11.53 11.84 -22.79
C ALA A 122 11.60 11.32 -24.23
N ASN A 123 11.96 10.05 -24.40
CA ASN A 123 12.09 9.36 -25.69
C ASN A 123 11.65 7.91 -25.52
N ASP A 124 11.42 7.23 -26.63
CA ASP A 124 11.09 5.81 -26.64
C ASP A 124 12.21 4.97 -26.01
N ALA A 125 11.85 4.02 -25.15
CA ALA A 125 12.80 3.30 -24.33
C ALA A 125 12.38 1.85 -24.02
N ASP A 126 13.38 1.03 -23.73
CA ASP A 126 13.21 -0.26 -23.10
C ASP A 126 13.47 -0.15 -21.60
N LEU A 127 12.72 -0.91 -20.81
CA LEU A 127 12.77 -0.91 -19.36
C LEU A 127 13.01 -2.32 -18.84
N SER A 128 13.97 -2.45 -17.93
CA SER A 128 14.19 -3.66 -17.15
C SER A 128 14.36 -3.32 -15.67
N ILE A 129 13.47 -3.84 -14.84
CA ILE A 129 13.44 -3.61 -13.40
C ILE A 129 13.43 -4.93 -12.66
N ASN A 130 14.08 -4.93 -11.50
CA ASN A 130 13.86 -5.94 -10.51
C ASN A 130 13.45 -5.33 -9.16
N VAL A 131 12.63 -6.06 -8.42
CA VAL A 131 12.19 -5.70 -7.07
C VAL A 131 12.41 -6.87 -6.15
N THR A 132 13.00 -6.61 -5.00
CA THR A 132 13.35 -7.60 -3.99
C THR A 132 12.80 -7.23 -2.63
N SER A 133 12.41 -8.24 -1.87
CA SER A 133 12.29 -8.17 -0.42
C SER A 133 13.05 -9.36 0.19
N THR A 134 13.70 -9.14 1.32
CA THR A 134 14.39 -10.21 2.05
C THR A 134 13.98 -10.17 3.50
N ARG A 135 13.47 -11.31 3.97
CA ARG A 135 13.08 -11.51 5.35
C ARG A 135 14.28 -11.86 6.21
N ALA A 136 14.44 -11.17 7.34
CA ALA A 136 15.34 -11.59 8.42
C ALA A 136 14.64 -12.51 9.43
N SER A 137 13.38 -12.21 9.76
CA SER A 137 12.50 -12.99 10.65
C SER A 137 11.04 -12.78 10.27
N THR A 138 10.11 -13.55 10.85
CA THR A 138 8.66 -13.35 10.62
C THR A 138 8.17 -11.94 10.99
N ASP A 139 8.83 -11.25 11.93
CA ASP A 139 8.47 -9.90 12.34
C ASP A 139 8.88 -8.82 11.33
N THR A 140 9.82 -9.15 10.44
CA THR A 140 10.35 -8.28 9.36
C THR A 140 9.98 -8.79 7.98
N ASP A 141 8.96 -9.66 7.93
CA ASP A 141 8.55 -10.35 6.72
C ASP A 141 7.54 -9.52 5.93
N LEU A 142 7.80 -9.42 4.63
CA LEU A 142 7.00 -8.71 3.65
C LEU A 142 6.88 -9.58 2.40
N ILE A 143 5.64 -9.85 2.00
CA ILE A 143 5.35 -10.64 0.80
C ILE A 143 4.98 -9.69 -0.32
N LEU A 144 5.76 -9.71 -1.40
CA LEU A 144 5.43 -9.01 -2.65
C LEU A 144 4.36 -9.80 -3.41
N THR A 145 3.26 -9.12 -3.71
CA THR A 145 2.10 -9.71 -4.40
C THR A 145 1.99 -9.25 -5.86
N GLY A 146 2.59 -8.11 -6.21
CA GLY A 146 2.61 -7.61 -7.58
C GLY A 146 3.68 -6.56 -7.81
N VAL A 147 4.19 -6.53 -9.04
CA VAL A 147 5.00 -5.43 -9.58
C VAL A 147 4.48 -5.19 -10.99
N SER A 148 4.02 -3.98 -11.28
CA SER A 148 3.45 -3.63 -12.59
C SER A 148 3.88 -2.24 -13.00
N LEU A 149 4.03 -2.03 -14.30
CA LEU A 149 4.23 -0.73 -14.92
C LEU A 149 2.89 -0.30 -15.52
N PHE A 150 2.52 0.95 -15.32
CA PHE A 150 1.33 1.55 -15.89
C PHE A 150 1.71 2.76 -16.73
N ASP A 151 1.08 2.87 -17.89
CA ASP A 151 0.97 4.13 -18.61
C ASP A 151 0.02 5.07 -17.82
N ALA A 152 0.46 6.27 -17.49
CA ALA A 152 -0.27 7.15 -16.58
C ALA A 152 -1.53 7.78 -17.20
N GLU A 153 -1.63 7.83 -18.53
CA GLU A 153 -2.78 8.40 -19.24
C GLU A 153 -3.85 7.34 -19.53
N THR A 154 -3.42 6.19 -20.06
CA THR A 154 -4.32 5.11 -20.50
C THR A 154 -4.60 4.08 -19.40
N ASN A 155 -3.80 4.09 -18.32
CA ASN A 155 -3.85 3.11 -17.24
C ASN A 155 -3.64 1.66 -17.71
N THR A 156 -2.97 1.49 -18.86
CA THR A 156 -2.64 0.18 -19.42
C THR A 156 -1.48 -0.43 -18.64
N ALA A 157 -1.62 -1.70 -18.22
CA ALA A 157 -0.67 -2.35 -17.33
C ALA A 157 0.23 -3.37 -18.04
N ILE A 158 1.52 -3.31 -17.77
CA ILE A 158 2.49 -4.37 -18.04
C ILE A 158 2.87 -5.02 -16.71
N ASN A 159 2.53 -6.30 -16.54
CA ASN A 159 2.76 -7.02 -15.29
C ASN A 159 4.15 -7.66 -15.26
N GLY A 160 4.83 -7.49 -14.13
CA GLY A 160 6.05 -8.21 -13.82
C GLY A 160 5.80 -9.69 -13.51
N LYS A 161 6.87 -10.45 -13.53
CA LYS A 161 6.89 -11.88 -13.22
C LYS A 161 7.56 -12.12 -11.87
N ARG A 162 6.88 -12.87 -11.00
CA ARG A 162 7.49 -13.40 -9.78
C ARG A 162 8.46 -14.54 -10.12
N LEU A 163 9.68 -14.43 -9.63
CA LEU A 163 10.76 -15.38 -9.87
C LEU A 163 11.16 -16.15 -8.60
N LEU A 164 11.05 -15.53 -7.42
CA LEU A 164 11.28 -16.18 -6.11
C LEU A 164 10.21 -15.75 -5.11
N THR A 165 9.92 -16.62 -4.14
CA THR A 165 9.04 -16.35 -3.00
C THR A 165 9.51 -17.11 -1.76
N GLY A 166 9.14 -16.64 -0.56
CA GLY A 166 9.50 -17.21 0.73
C GLY A 166 10.39 -16.29 1.54
N VAL A 167 11.61 -16.73 1.89
CA VAL A 167 12.58 -15.87 2.62
C VAL A 167 13.03 -14.68 1.76
N LYS A 168 13.07 -14.88 0.44
CA LYS A 168 13.35 -13.83 -0.53
C LYS A 168 12.19 -13.78 -1.51
N GLU A 169 11.65 -12.59 -1.69
CA GLU A 169 10.74 -12.26 -2.78
C GLU A 169 11.56 -11.61 -3.90
N TYR A 170 11.38 -12.09 -5.13
CA TYR A 170 12.06 -11.52 -6.29
C TYR A 170 11.09 -11.43 -7.45
N TRP A 171 10.95 -10.22 -8.00
CA TRP A 171 10.14 -9.91 -9.15
C TRP A 171 10.99 -9.26 -10.22
N LYS A 172 10.72 -9.60 -11.48
CA LYS A 172 11.33 -8.97 -12.65
C LYS A 172 10.24 -8.41 -13.54
N LEU A 173 10.40 -7.18 -13.98
CA LEU A 173 9.55 -6.53 -14.96
C LEU A 173 10.42 -6.12 -16.15
N THR A 174 9.95 -6.43 -17.35
CA THR A 174 10.58 -5.97 -18.59
C THR A 174 9.48 -5.46 -19.50
N ALA A 175 9.72 -4.29 -20.10
CA ALA A 175 8.86 -3.68 -21.09
C ALA A 175 9.77 -3.16 -22.21
N ASN A 176 9.41 -3.46 -23.46
CA ASN A 176 10.15 -2.99 -24.62
C ASN A 176 9.26 -2.05 -25.42
N ASP A 177 9.87 -1.20 -26.23
CA ASP A 177 9.18 -0.28 -27.14
C ASP A 177 8.19 0.64 -26.39
N LEU A 178 8.55 1.08 -25.17
CA LEU A 178 7.76 2.09 -24.46
C LEU A 178 7.90 3.41 -25.21
N ILE A 179 6.76 4.05 -25.50
CA ILE A 179 6.76 5.38 -26.12
C ILE A 179 7.09 6.46 -25.08
N ALA A 180 7.60 7.60 -25.54
CA ALA A 180 7.74 8.78 -24.68
C ALA A 180 6.40 9.14 -24.00
N GLY A 181 6.43 9.44 -22.71
CA GLY A 181 5.23 9.67 -21.90
C GLY A 181 5.44 9.52 -20.40
N ASP A 182 4.36 9.69 -19.65
CA ASP A 182 4.34 9.54 -18.19
C ASP A 182 3.93 8.12 -17.79
N TYR A 183 4.69 7.54 -16.88
CA TYR A 183 4.47 6.18 -16.39
C TYR A 183 4.57 6.14 -14.86
N TYR A 184 4.03 5.08 -14.27
CA TYR A 184 4.32 4.76 -12.88
C TYR A 184 4.51 3.26 -12.65
N LEU A 185 5.41 2.94 -11.73
CA LEU A 185 5.59 1.59 -11.21
C LEU A 185 4.71 1.44 -9.98
N ALA A 186 3.91 0.37 -9.94
CA ALA A 186 3.18 -0.04 -8.77
C ALA A 186 3.86 -1.27 -8.16
N VAL A 187 4.24 -1.18 -6.88
CA VAL A 187 4.70 -2.33 -6.09
C VAL A 187 3.64 -2.63 -5.04
N SER A 188 3.05 -3.80 -5.14
CA SER A 188 2.02 -4.26 -4.21
C SER A 188 2.54 -5.40 -3.35
N GLY A 189 2.10 -5.41 -2.09
CA GLY A 189 2.46 -6.46 -1.17
C GLY A 189 1.61 -6.46 0.08
N LYS A 190 2.01 -7.31 1.02
CA LYS A 190 1.45 -7.35 2.36
C LYS A 190 2.54 -7.58 3.41
N THR A 191 2.35 -6.99 4.57
CA THR A 191 3.20 -7.25 5.74
C THR A 191 2.76 -8.57 6.39
N VAL A 192 3.72 -9.37 6.81
CA VAL A 192 3.48 -10.58 7.62
C VAL A 192 3.83 -10.32 9.08
N GLY A 193 4.81 -9.43 9.32
CA GLY A 193 5.19 -8.96 10.64
C GLY A 193 4.95 -7.46 10.85
N ALA A 194 5.51 -6.94 11.93
CA ALA A 194 5.40 -5.52 12.28
C ALA A 194 6.25 -4.60 11.41
N GLY A 195 7.17 -5.15 10.63
CA GLY A 195 7.95 -4.40 9.66
C GLY A 195 8.32 -5.23 8.44
N GLY A 196 9.11 -4.61 7.57
CA GLY A 196 9.60 -5.20 6.34
C GLY A 196 9.97 -4.12 5.36
N SER A 197 10.70 -4.49 4.32
CA SER A 197 11.11 -3.55 3.29
C SER A 197 11.16 -4.21 1.93
N PHE A 198 11.08 -3.40 0.89
CA PHE A 198 11.44 -3.80 -0.46
C PHE A 198 12.35 -2.75 -1.08
N ALA A 199 13.17 -3.19 -2.02
CA ALA A 199 13.99 -2.33 -2.84
C ALA A 199 13.91 -2.79 -4.29
N GLY A 200 13.84 -1.82 -5.20
CA GLY A 200 13.88 -2.03 -6.62
C GLY A 200 14.99 -1.23 -7.28
N ASN A 201 15.54 -1.79 -8.34
CA ASN A 201 16.45 -1.09 -9.23
C ASN A 201 16.24 -1.54 -10.67
N GLY A 202 16.55 -0.64 -11.60
CA GLY A 202 16.34 -0.90 -13.01
C GLY A 202 17.22 -0.06 -13.91
N VAL A 203 17.19 -0.43 -15.18
CA VAL A 203 17.84 0.27 -16.28
C VAL A 203 16.78 0.61 -17.32
N ILE A 204 16.89 1.81 -17.88
CA ILE A 204 16.04 2.37 -18.93
C ILE A 204 16.93 2.66 -20.13
N GLU A 205 16.93 1.78 -21.09
CA GLU A 205 17.70 1.95 -22.31
C GLU A 205 16.88 2.77 -23.29
N VAL A 206 17.26 4.03 -23.50
CA VAL A 206 16.61 4.86 -24.53
C VAL A 206 16.97 4.26 -25.88
N SER A 207 15.95 3.84 -26.63
CA SER A 207 16.15 3.31 -27.97
C SER A 207 16.86 4.40 -28.80
N ALA A 208 17.96 4.04 -29.46
CA ALA A 208 18.60 4.97 -30.37
C ALA A 208 17.62 5.22 -31.51
N VAL A 209 16.95 6.37 -31.50
CA VAL A 209 16.10 6.80 -32.60
C VAL A 209 16.98 6.78 -33.86
N PRO A 210 16.65 5.96 -34.88
CA PRO A 210 17.36 6.03 -36.14
C PRO A 210 17.05 7.41 -36.71
N GLU A 211 17.99 8.34 -36.62
CA GLU A 211 17.88 9.63 -37.26
C GLU A 211 17.61 9.37 -38.75
N PRO A 212 16.39 9.61 -39.26
CA PRO A 212 16.02 9.25 -40.63
C PRO A 212 16.88 9.99 -41.67
N GLY A 213 17.58 11.02 -41.21
CA GLY A 213 18.53 11.80 -41.98
C GLY A 213 19.98 11.34 -41.94
N THR A 214 20.50 10.60 -40.94
CA THR A 214 21.96 10.34 -40.89
C THR A 214 22.41 9.46 -42.04
N GLY A 215 21.63 8.43 -42.38
CA GLY A 215 21.89 7.60 -43.56
C GLY A 215 21.77 8.40 -44.85
N ALA A 216 20.76 9.27 -44.96
CA ALA A 216 20.53 10.11 -46.12
C ALA A 216 21.59 11.22 -46.28
N MET A 217 22.07 11.79 -45.19
CA MET A 217 23.13 12.81 -45.15
C MET A 217 24.51 12.19 -45.35
N LEU A 218 24.74 10.97 -44.87
CA LEU A 218 25.93 10.20 -45.18
C LEU A 218 25.98 9.85 -46.68
N LEU A 219 24.87 9.33 -47.21
CA LEU A 219 24.74 9.04 -48.65
C LEU A 219 24.81 10.31 -49.49
N GLY A 220 24.18 11.39 -49.05
CA GLY A 220 24.25 12.71 -49.67
C GLY A 220 25.68 13.26 -49.68
N GLY A 221 26.40 13.15 -48.57
CA GLY A 221 27.81 13.52 -48.47
C GLY A 221 28.70 12.68 -49.40
N LEU A 222 28.48 11.37 -49.45
CA LEU A 222 29.18 10.48 -50.39
C LEU A 222 28.88 10.82 -51.85
N ALA A 223 27.64 11.15 -52.18
CA ALA A 223 27.24 11.53 -53.53
C ALA A 223 27.96 12.82 -53.98
N VAL A 224 28.03 13.83 -53.10
CA VAL A 224 28.75 15.08 -53.38
C VAL A 224 30.26 14.82 -53.56
N LEU A 225 30.87 14.00 -52.70
CA LEU A 225 32.29 13.63 -52.82
C LEU A 225 32.57 12.83 -54.11
N GLY A 226 31.68 11.91 -54.48
CA GLY A 226 31.78 11.15 -55.73
C GLY A 226 31.72 12.03 -56.97
N VAL A 227 30.81 13.02 -57.00
CA VAL A 227 30.71 13.99 -58.10
C VAL A 227 31.95 14.90 -58.14
N ALA A 228 32.43 15.39 -56.99
CA ALA A 228 33.63 16.22 -56.92
C ALA A 228 34.89 15.48 -57.38
N ALA A 229 35.04 14.21 -57.02
CA ALA A 229 36.15 13.36 -57.46
C ALA A 229 36.13 13.13 -58.98
N ARG A 230 34.94 12.95 -59.59
CA ARG A 230 34.79 12.80 -61.04
C ARG A 230 35.23 14.05 -61.82
N ARG A 231 35.00 15.25 -61.27
CA ARG A 231 35.40 16.52 -61.91
C ARG A 231 36.91 16.79 -61.87
N ARG A 232 37.65 16.14 -60.97
CA ARG A 232 39.13 16.27 -60.86
C ARG A 232 39.89 15.30 -61.77
N ARG A 233 39.20 14.31 -62.34
CA ARG A 233 39.80 13.28 -63.19
C ARG A 233 39.64 13.56 -64.69
N ASN A 234 38.92 14.63 -65.04
CA ASN A 234 38.86 15.23 -66.37
C ASN A 234 39.66 16.52 -66.37
#